data_AF-A0AAV4PBA2-F1
#
_entry.id   AF-A0AAV4PBA2-F1
#
_cell.length_a   1.000
_cell.length_b   1.000
_cell.length_c   1.000
_cell.angle_alpha   90.00
_cell.angle_beta   90.00
_cell.angle_gamma   90.00
#
_symmetry.space_group_name_H-M   'P 1'
#
loop_
_entity.id
_entity.type
_entity.pdbx_description
1 polymer ?
#
loop_
_entity_poly.entity_id
_entity_poly.type
_entity_poly.pdbx_seq_one_letter_code
_entity_poly.pdbx_strand_id
1 'polypeptide(L)'
;ERVKGEYLNISHVSREHMAAYLCIASNGVPPAVSKRIVLQVNFRPKIRVPNLRVGAAVGSDVTLECKLEASPSPLTSWVRNGFMLLNTTKYEIVESQHGYKVDMKIKVRNVVESDFGSYKCLAKNTLAEKEGFIRLYKSNQRSNASKKKSQTLMDESQEFLPDKKNRSPDLDSDEEDGAMPHTPLNGTSNSGGPYAVSASLSIVYMSIFFLLW
;
A
#
# COMPACT_ATOMS: atom_id res chain seq x y z
N GLU A 1 22.49 1.33 2.46
CA GLU A 1 23.68 1.87 3.15
C GLU A 1 24.81 0.84 3.08
N ARG A 2 26.08 1.25 3.01
CA ARG A 2 27.22 0.34 2.92
C ARG A 2 27.84 0.18 4.31
N VAL A 3 27.74 -1.02 4.86
CA VAL A 3 28.38 -1.38 6.14
C VAL A 3 29.73 -2.04 5.85
N LYS A 4 30.76 -1.69 6.62
CA LYS A 4 32.08 -2.35 6.58
C LYS A 4 32.18 -3.36 7.71
N GLY A 5 32.75 -4.52 7.43
CA GLY A 5 32.96 -5.58 8.42
C GLY A 5 32.75 -6.96 7.79
N GLU A 6 33.04 -8.00 8.58
CA GLU A 6 32.84 -9.39 8.17
C GLU A 6 31.37 -9.82 8.25
N TYR A 7 30.59 -9.13 9.09
CA TYR A 7 29.20 -9.44 9.39
C TYR A 7 28.30 -8.22 9.20
N LEU A 8 27.10 -8.46 8.67
CA LEU A 8 26.00 -7.51 8.67
C LEU A 8 24.95 -8.01 9.66
N ASN A 9 24.73 -7.27 10.75
CA ASN A 9 23.71 -7.58 11.74
C ASN A 9 22.49 -6.68 11.52
N ILE A 10 21.31 -7.28 11.35
CA ILE A 10 20.03 -6.59 11.21
C ILE A 10 19.15 -7.01 12.38
N SER A 11 19.01 -6.13 13.37
CA SER A 11 18.07 -6.33 14.47
C SER A 11 16.66 -5.87 14.07
N HIS A 12 15.64 -6.36 14.77
CA HIS A 12 14.23 -6.01 14.55
C HIS A 12 13.80 -6.17 13.08
N VAL A 13 13.99 -7.39 12.55
CA VAL A 13 13.74 -7.70 11.14
C VAL A 13 12.28 -7.41 10.78
N SER A 14 12.07 -6.52 9.80
CA SER A 14 10.77 -6.20 9.22
C SER A 14 10.75 -6.54 7.73
N ARG A 15 9.57 -6.50 7.11
CA ARG A 15 9.41 -6.67 5.66
C ARG A 15 10.16 -5.64 4.83
N GLU A 16 10.50 -4.49 5.40
CA GLU A 16 11.25 -3.42 4.72
C GLU A 16 12.73 -3.79 4.55
N HIS A 17 13.23 -4.75 5.33
CA HIS A 17 14.57 -5.29 5.17
C HIS A 17 14.67 -6.35 4.07
N MET A 18 13.54 -6.78 3.47
CA MET A 18 13.58 -7.70 2.32
C MET A 18 14.27 -7.03 1.15
N ALA A 19 15.44 -7.55 0.78
CA ALA A 19 16.21 -7.04 -0.33
C ALA A 19 17.25 -8.07 -0.77
N ALA A 20 17.87 -7.80 -1.92
CA ALA A 20 19.14 -8.40 -2.27
C ALA A 20 20.28 -7.58 -1.67
N TYR A 21 21.04 -8.19 -0.78
CA TYR A 21 22.26 -7.67 -0.20
C TYR A 21 23.46 -8.13 -1.04
N LEU A 22 24.48 -7.29 -1.13
CA LEU A 22 25.72 -7.61 -1.83
C LEU A 22 26.88 -7.58 -0.84
N CYS A 23 27.46 -8.75 -0.58
CA CYS A 23 28.71 -8.86 0.17
C CYS A 23 29.87 -8.69 -0.81
N ILE A 24 30.81 -7.78 -0.53
CA ILE A 24 31.96 -7.49 -1.39
C ILE A 24 33.22 -7.66 -0.57
N ALA A 25 34.16 -8.48 -1.06
CA ALA A 25 35.49 -8.63 -0.50
C ALA A 25 36.54 -8.15 -1.52
N SER A 26 37.52 -7.37 -1.06
CA SER A 26 38.58 -6.82 -1.89
C SER A 26 39.87 -6.76 -1.09
N ASN A 27 40.97 -7.14 -1.72
CA ASN A 27 42.34 -6.98 -1.23
C ASN A 27 43.02 -5.73 -1.83
N GLY A 28 42.26 -4.80 -2.43
CA GLY A 28 42.79 -3.60 -3.08
C GLY A 28 43.20 -3.80 -4.54
N VAL A 29 43.21 -5.03 -5.06
CA VAL A 29 43.47 -5.33 -6.48
C VAL A 29 42.16 -5.63 -7.20
N PRO A 30 41.81 -4.91 -8.29
CA PRO A 30 40.61 -5.19 -9.06
C PRO A 30 40.68 -6.49 -9.89
N PRO A 31 39.54 -7.17 -10.12
CA PRO A 31 38.21 -6.86 -9.60
C PRO A 31 38.01 -7.42 -8.18
N ALA A 32 37.21 -6.71 -7.37
CA ALA A 32 36.74 -7.25 -6.11
C ALA A 32 35.79 -8.44 -6.34
N VAL A 33 35.77 -9.39 -5.41
CA VAL A 33 34.81 -10.50 -5.43
C VAL A 33 33.54 -10.10 -4.69
N SER A 34 32.39 -10.60 -5.14
CA SER A 34 31.13 -10.32 -4.45
C SER A 34 30.14 -11.48 -4.52
N LYS A 35 29.24 -11.53 -3.54
CA LYS A 35 28.15 -12.51 -3.44
C LYS A 35 26.83 -11.81 -3.18
N ARG A 36 25.83 -12.10 -4.02
CA ARG A 36 24.45 -11.63 -3.85
C ARG A 36 23.70 -12.57 -2.90
N ILE A 37 23.06 -12.00 -1.88
CA ILE A 37 22.31 -12.71 -0.84
C ILE A 37 20.90 -12.13 -0.81
N VAL A 38 19.86 -12.96 -0.98
CA VAL A 38 18.47 -12.49 -0.93
C VAL A 38 17.91 -12.75 0.47
N LEU A 39 17.60 -11.68 1.20
CA LEU A 39 16.94 -11.77 2.50
C LEU A 39 15.43 -11.81 2.30
N GLN A 40 14.81 -12.95 2.62
CA GLN A 40 13.36 -13.13 2.64
C GLN A 40 12.86 -13.15 4.09
N VAL A 41 11.82 -12.39 4.39
CA VAL A 41 11.19 -12.34 5.71
C VAL A 41 9.80 -13.00 5.66
N ASN A 42 9.53 -13.98 6.52
CA ASN A 42 8.21 -14.63 6.53
C ASN A 42 7.28 -13.95 7.53
N PHE A 43 6.05 -13.64 7.11
CA PHE A 43 5.01 -13.03 7.93
C PHE A 43 3.60 -13.47 7.50
N ARG A 44 2.66 -13.46 8.46
CA ARG A 44 1.27 -13.84 8.24
C ARG A 44 0.57 -12.89 7.25
N PRO A 45 -0.42 -13.35 6.47
CA PRO A 45 -1.13 -12.49 5.54
C PRO A 45 -1.79 -11.32 6.25
N LYS A 46 -1.74 -10.13 5.67
CA LYS A 46 -2.41 -8.93 6.16
C LYS A 46 -3.32 -8.40 5.07
N ILE A 47 -4.63 -8.55 5.26
CA ILE A 47 -5.64 -8.09 4.30
C ILE A 47 -6.11 -6.68 4.66
N ARG A 48 -6.24 -5.83 3.65
CA ARG A 48 -6.86 -4.52 3.68
C ARG A 48 -7.94 -4.46 2.62
N VAL A 49 -9.13 -4.01 3.03
CA VAL A 49 -10.28 -3.84 2.16
C VAL A 49 -10.50 -2.35 1.98
N PRO A 50 -10.16 -1.75 0.82
CA PRO A 50 -10.31 -0.31 0.62
C PRO A 50 -11.76 0.17 0.77
N ASN A 51 -12.72 -0.62 0.27
CA ASN A 51 -14.14 -0.30 0.31
C ASN A 51 -14.91 -1.44 1.00
N LEU A 52 -15.25 -1.27 2.28
CA LEU A 52 -15.99 -2.28 3.06
C LEU A 52 -17.44 -2.46 2.60
N ARG A 53 -18.01 -1.43 1.97
CA ARG A 53 -19.39 -1.43 1.46
C ARG A 53 -19.37 -0.86 0.04
N VAL A 54 -19.87 -1.63 -0.92
CA VAL A 54 -19.92 -1.24 -2.33
C VAL A 54 -21.36 -1.29 -2.80
N GLY A 55 -21.84 -0.19 -3.36
CA GLY A 55 -23.19 -0.08 -3.90
C GLY A 55 -23.22 -0.37 -5.40
N ALA A 56 -24.18 -1.18 -5.85
CA ALA A 56 -24.39 -1.44 -7.29
C ALA A 56 -25.89 -1.43 -7.64
N ALA A 57 -26.21 -0.98 -8.85
CA ALA A 57 -27.55 -1.08 -9.39
C ALA A 57 -27.77 -2.47 -10.01
N VAL A 58 -29.02 -2.96 -10.01
CA VAL A 58 -29.36 -4.18 -10.76
C VAL A 58 -29.10 -3.96 -12.25
N GLY A 59 -28.53 -4.94 -12.92
CA GLY A 59 -28.11 -4.88 -14.32
C GLY A 59 -26.72 -4.29 -14.54
N SER A 60 -26.09 -3.69 -13.52
CA SER A 60 -24.75 -3.09 -13.65
C SER A 60 -23.63 -4.06 -13.36
N ASP A 61 -22.41 -3.70 -13.75
CA ASP A 61 -21.19 -4.39 -13.34
C ASP A 61 -20.57 -3.69 -12.12
N VAL A 62 -19.99 -4.45 -11.20
CA VAL A 62 -19.32 -3.91 -10.01
C VAL A 62 -18.03 -4.67 -9.73
N THR A 63 -16.99 -3.97 -9.31
CA THR A 63 -15.70 -4.56 -8.91
C THR A 63 -15.50 -4.41 -7.40
N LEU A 64 -15.16 -5.52 -6.76
CA LEU A 64 -14.75 -5.58 -5.36
C LEU A 64 -13.23 -5.80 -5.30
N GLU A 65 -12.57 -5.19 -4.31
CA GLU A 65 -11.11 -5.16 -4.21
C GLU A 65 -10.65 -5.51 -2.79
N CYS A 66 -9.67 -6.41 -2.71
CA CYS A 66 -8.87 -6.65 -1.51
C CYS A 66 -7.40 -6.46 -1.84
N LYS A 67 -6.67 -5.74 -0.99
CA LYS A 67 -5.22 -5.60 -1.06
C LYS A 67 -4.61 -6.36 0.09
N LEU A 68 -3.56 -7.14 -0.13
CA LEU A 68 -2.94 -7.88 0.95
C LEU A 68 -1.43 -7.98 0.82
N GLU A 69 -0.78 -8.16 1.96
CA GLU A 69 0.65 -8.38 2.05
C GLU A 69 0.90 -9.74 2.70
N ALA A 70 1.77 -10.57 2.11
CA ALA A 70 2.12 -11.88 2.66
C ALA A 70 3.48 -12.38 2.16
N SER A 71 4.17 -13.11 3.02
CA SER A 71 5.38 -13.86 2.66
C SER A 71 5.48 -15.10 3.57
N PRO A 72 5.59 -16.33 3.06
CA PRO A 72 5.63 -16.71 1.65
C PRO A 72 4.37 -16.31 0.88
N SER A 73 4.44 -16.32 -0.46
CA SER A 73 3.31 -16.00 -1.34
C SER A 73 2.06 -16.80 -0.92
N PRO A 74 0.90 -16.14 -0.76
CA PRO A 74 -0.29 -16.79 -0.27
C PRO A 74 -1.07 -17.48 -1.39
N LEU A 75 -1.81 -18.52 -1.05
CA LEU A 75 -2.95 -18.98 -1.83
C LEU A 75 -4.14 -18.06 -1.54
N THR A 76 -4.74 -17.51 -2.58
CA THR A 76 -5.82 -16.53 -2.52
C THR A 76 -7.11 -17.12 -3.08
N SER A 77 -8.26 -16.67 -2.55
CA SER A 77 -9.57 -17.02 -3.12
C SER A 77 -10.65 -16.02 -2.75
N TRP A 78 -11.67 -15.93 -3.60
CA TRP A 78 -12.94 -15.28 -3.28
C TRP A 78 -13.93 -16.35 -2.83
N VAL A 79 -14.70 -16.06 -1.79
CA VAL A 79 -15.67 -16.98 -1.18
C VAL A 79 -16.98 -16.25 -0.97
N ARG A 80 -18.09 -16.93 -1.28
CA ARG A 80 -19.43 -16.42 -1.03
C ARG A 80 -20.35 -17.57 -0.65
N ASN A 81 -21.14 -17.37 0.41
CA ASN A 81 -22.07 -18.38 0.94
C ASN A 81 -21.39 -19.75 1.20
N GLY A 82 -20.12 -19.73 1.62
CA GLY A 82 -19.33 -20.94 1.86
C GLY A 82 -18.65 -21.55 0.63
N PHE A 83 -18.96 -21.06 -0.57
CA PHE A 83 -18.41 -21.59 -1.82
C PHE A 83 -17.33 -20.69 -2.41
N MET A 84 -16.29 -21.31 -2.94
CA MET A 84 -15.24 -20.59 -3.68
C MET A 84 -15.79 -20.08 -5.01
N LEU A 85 -15.52 -18.81 -5.32
CA LEU A 85 -15.86 -18.19 -6.60
C LEU A 85 -14.71 -18.40 -7.58
N LEU A 86 -15.06 -18.76 -8.81
CA LEU A 86 -14.13 -19.01 -9.90
C LEU A 86 -14.41 -18.07 -11.07
N ASN A 87 -13.44 -17.94 -11.98
CA ASN A 87 -13.64 -17.24 -13.25
C ASN A 87 -14.76 -17.89 -14.06
N THR A 88 -15.78 -17.11 -14.39
CA THR A 88 -16.99 -17.54 -15.10
C THR A 88 -17.54 -16.38 -15.95
N THR A 89 -18.66 -16.57 -16.64
CA THR A 89 -19.38 -15.45 -17.27
C THR A 89 -19.91 -14.44 -16.25
N LYS A 90 -20.18 -14.88 -15.01
CA LYS A 90 -20.68 -14.05 -13.91
C LYS A 90 -19.56 -13.29 -13.18
N TYR A 91 -18.42 -13.96 -12.97
CA TYR A 91 -17.31 -13.45 -12.18
C TYR A 91 -16.03 -13.39 -13.01
N GLU A 92 -15.39 -12.22 -13.01
CA GLU A 92 -14.05 -12.04 -13.54
C GLU A 92 -13.11 -11.70 -12.39
N ILE A 93 -12.20 -12.62 -12.09
CA ILE A 93 -11.24 -12.55 -10.99
C ILE A 93 -9.88 -12.24 -11.58
N VAL A 94 -9.31 -11.12 -11.13
CA VAL A 94 -7.98 -10.65 -11.53
C VAL A 94 -7.12 -10.55 -10.27
N GLU A 95 -5.93 -11.10 -10.36
CA GLU A 95 -4.91 -10.99 -9.32
C GLU A 95 -3.65 -10.35 -9.91
N SER A 96 -3.04 -9.44 -9.15
CA SER A 96 -1.77 -8.82 -9.49
C SER A 96 -0.83 -8.89 -8.30
N GLN A 97 0.37 -9.43 -8.50
CA GLN A 97 1.38 -9.57 -7.46
C GLN A 97 2.60 -8.69 -7.75
N HIS A 98 3.00 -7.90 -6.76
CA HIS A 98 4.19 -7.05 -6.78
C HIS A 98 5.01 -7.31 -5.51
N GLY A 99 6.02 -8.20 -5.63
CA GLY A 99 6.80 -8.67 -4.48
C GLY A 99 5.92 -9.42 -3.48
N TYR A 100 5.89 -8.96 -2.22
CA TYR A 100 5.04 -9.51 -1.16
C TYR A 100 3.62 -8.93 -1.13
N LYS A 101 3.28 -8.01 -2.05
CA LYS A 101 1.96 -7.38 -2.14
C LYS A 101 1.12 -8.06 -3.22
N VAL A 102 -0.15 -8.31 -2.93
CA VAL A 102 -1.12 -8.92 -3.84
C VAL A 102 -2.38 -8.07 -3.86
N ASP A 103 -2.81 -7.67 -5.05
CA ASP A 103 -4.09 -7.01 -5.29
C ASP A 103 -5.06 -8.03 -5.90
N MET A 104 -6.14 -8.33 -5.17
CA MET A 104 -7.22 -9.21 -5.59
C MET A 104 -8.43 -8.38 -6.01
N LYS A 105 -8.94 -8.61 -7.22
CA LYS A 105 -10.15 -7.98 -7.74
C LYS A 105 -11.12 -9.03 -8.24
N ILE A 106 -12.41 -8.86 -7.93
CA ILE A 106 -13.50 -9.63 -8.53
C ILE A 106 -14.52 -8.67 -9.11
N LYS A 107 -14.76 -8.78 -10.42
CA LYS A 107 -15.83 -8.09 -11.12
C LYS A 107 -17.05 -9.02 -11.17
N VAL A 108 -18.16 -8.58 -10.59
CA VAL A 108 -19.47 -9.22 -10.68
C VAL A 108 -20.21 -8.55 -11.82
N ARG A 109 -20.49 -9.32 -12.88
CA ARG A 109 -21.16 -8.80 -14.08
C ARG A 109 -22.68 -8.90 -13.97
N ASN A 110 -23.42 -7.97 -14.56
CA ASN A 110 -24.89 -7.97 -14.62
C ASN A 110 -25.52 -8.34 -13.25
N VAL A 111 -25.32 -7.48 -12.25
CA VAL A 111 -25.75 -7.70 -10.87
C VAL A 111 -27.26 -7.93 -10.78
N VAL A 112 -27.66 -8.98 -10.07
CA VAL A 112 -29.06 -9.31 -9.76
C VAL A 112 -29.29 -9.29 -8.25
N GLU A 113 -30.55 -9.39 -7.80
CA GLU A 113 -30.90 -9.34 -6.36
C GLU A 113 -30.15 -10.39 -5.53
N SER A 114 -29.96 -11.59 -6.08
CA SER A 114 -29.23 -12.67 -5.42
C SER A 114 -27.72 -12.45 -5.39
N ASP A 115 -27.17 -11.37 -5.96
CA ASP A 115 -25.75 -11.00 -5.86
C ASP A 115 -25.43 -10.12 -4.67
N PHE A 116 -26.42 -9.40 -4.12
CA PHE A 116 -26.21 -8.63 -2.92
C PHE A 116 -25.89 -9.55 -1.75
N GLY A 117 -25.01 -9.11 -0.85
CA GLY A 117 -24.49 -10.02 0.17
C GLY A 117 -23.12 -9.62 0.71
N SER A 118 -22.52 -10.57 1.42
CA SER A 118 -21.14 -10.49 1.88
C SER A 118 -20.26 -11.32 0.94
N TYR A 119 -19.20 -10.69 0.43
CA TYR A 119 -18.13 -11.34 -0.32
C TYR A 119 -16.92 -11.41 0.60
N LYS A 120 -16.31 -12.59 0.66
CA LYS A 120 -15.11 -12.82 1.45
C LYS A 120 -13.90 -12.99 0.52
N CYS A 121 -12.83 -12.27 0.77
CA CYS A 121 -11.52 -12.57 0.20
C CYS A 121 -10.69 -13.32 1.26
N LEU A 122 -10.00 -14.38 0.85
CA LEU A 122 -9.24 -15.25 1.74
C LEU A 122 -7.81 -15.35 1.23
N ALA A 123 -6.85 -15.29 2.15
CA ALA A 123 -5.44 -15.47 1.86
C ALA A 123 -4.80 -16.39 2.89
N LYS A 124 -4.11 -17.42 2.40
CA LYS A 124 -3.48 -18.45 3.19
C LYS A 124 -2.02 -18.59 2.82
N ASN A 125 -1.12 -18.43 3.79
CA ASN A 125 0.25 -18.90 3.64
C ASN A 125 0.58 -19.93 4.72
N THR A 126 1.82 -20.40 4.74
CA THR A 126 2.28 -21.42 5.70
C THR A 126 2.19 -20.98 7.16
N LEU A 127 2.00 -19.68 7.45
CA LEU A 127 1.96 -19.14 8.81
C LEU A 127 0.55 -18.86 9.34
N ALA A 128 -0.41 -18.58 8.45
CA ALA A 128 -1.80 -18.33 8.80
C ALA A 128 -2.72 -18.28 7.58
N GLU A 129 -4.01 -18.43 7.87
CA GLU A 129 -5.11 -18.05 6.99
C GLU A 129 -5.77 -16.79 7.54
N LYS A 130 -6.11 -15.84 6.66
CA LYS A 130 -6.81 -14.60 6.98
C LYS A 130 -7.89 -14.30 5.96
N GLU A 131 -8.90 -13.57 6.41
CA GLU A 131 -10.04 -13.18 5.61
C GLU A 131 -10.37 -11.68 5.72
N GLY A 132 -10.97 -11.14 4.66
CA GLY A 132 -11.56 -9.81 4.61
C GLY A 132 -12.95 -9.88 4.01
N PHE A 133 -13.84 -8.97 4.43
CA PHE A 133 -15.25 -8.97 4.03
C PHE A 133 -15.64 -7.67 3.32
N ILE A 134 -16.42 -7.80 2.26
CA ILE A 134 -16.99 -6.69 1.49
C ILE A 134 -18.50 -6.89 1.38
N ARG A 135 -19.27 -5.89 1.81
CA ARG A 135 -20.72 -5.88 1.66
C ARG A 135 -21.11 -5.27 0.32
N LEU A 136 -21.61 -6.08 -0.61
CA LEU A 136 -22.28 -5.60 -1.83
C LEU A 136 -23.75 -5.33 -1.49
N TYR A 137 -24.23 -4.11 -1.75
CA TYR A 137 -25.60 -3.71 -1.48
C TYR A 137 -26.25 -2.99 -2.68
N LYS A 138 -27.57 -3.03 -2.74
CA LYS A 138 -28.34 -2.38 -3.81
C LYS A 138 -28.24 -0.87 -3.67
N SER A 139 -27.73 -0.21 -4.70
CA SER A 139 -27.68 1.25 -4.80
C SER A 139 -28.82 1.75 -5.67
N ASN A 140 -29.58 2.71 -5.16
CA ASN A 140 -30.63 3.39 -5.92
C ASN A 140 -30.10 4.53 -6.78
N GLN A 141 -28.78 4.76 -6.78
CA GLN A 141 -28.15 5.76 -7.64
C GLN A 141 -28.12 5.19 -9.06
N ARG A 142 -29.07 5.60 -9.92
CA ARG A 142 -28.83 5.66 -11.37
C ARG A 142 -27.47 6.34 -11.56
N SER A 143 -26.54 5.69 -12.25
CA SER A 143 -25.15 6.11 -12.43
C SER A 143 -24.95 7.63 -12.31
N ASN A 144 -24.24 8.07 -11.27
CA ASN A 144 -23.72 9.44 -11.16
C ASN A 144 -22.58 9.66 -12.19
N ALA A 145 -22.80 9.26 -13.44
CA ALA A 145 -22.01 9.65 -14.60
C ALA A 145 -22.38 11.08 -15.08
N SER A 146 -23.50 11.65 -14.61
CA SER A 146 -23.96 12.99 -14.99
C SER A 146 -23.68 14.12 -13.98
N LYS A 147 -23.08 13.86 -12.81
CA LYS A 147 -22.76 14.94 -11.84
C LYS A 147 -21.42 15.65 -12.09
N LYS A 148 -20.72 15.35 -13.18
CA LYS A 148 -19.50 16.06 -13.59
C LYS A 148 -19.73 17.14 -14.68
N LYS A 149 -20.99 17.47 -15.01
CA LYS A 149 -21.32 18.44 -16.08
C LYS A 149 -22.00 19.74 -15.63
N SER A 150 -22.08 20.00 -14.32
CA SER A 150 -22.71 21.23 -13.78
C SER A 150 -21.72 22.27 -13.25
N GLN A 151 -20.43 22.17 -13.58
CA GLN A 151 -19.43 23.16 -13.17
C GLN A 151 -18.55 23.63 -14.33
N THR A 152 -19.15 23.83 -15.52
CA THR A 152 -18.43 24.40 -16.68
C THR A 152 -19.32 25.24 -17.62
N LEU A 153 -20.50 25.70 -17.20
CA LEU A 153 -21.35 26.57 -18.04
C LEU A 153 -22.05 27.64 -17.19
N MET A 154 -21.28 28.48 -16.50
CA MET A 154 -21.72 29.81 -16.04
C MET A 154 -20.47 30.71 -15.89
N ASP A 155 -19.74 30.91 -16.99
CA ASP A 155 -18.80 32.04 -17.08
C ASP A 155 -18.64 32.44 -18.55
N GLU A 156 -19.69 33.02 -19.12
CA GLU A 156 -19.60 33.97 -20.24
C GLU A 156 -20.98 34.56 -20.54
N SER A 157 -21.30 35.66 -19.89
CA SER A 157 -22.07 36.77 -20.45
C SER A 157 -22.32 37.80 -19.35
N GLN A 158 -21.55 38.89 -19.35
CA GLN A 158 -22.07 40.25 -19.50
C GLN A 158 -20.94 41.29 -19.35
N GLU A 159 -20.70 41.99 -20.46
CA GLU A 159 -19.86 43.18 -20.57
C GLU A 159 -20.54 44.46 -20.03
N PHE A 160 -19.69 45.35 -19.49
CA PHE A 160 -19.68 46.83 -19.53
C PHE A 160 -20.95 47.67 -19.21
N LEU A 161 -20.81 48.62 -18.27
CA LEU A 161 -20.47 50.05 -18.54
C LEU A 161 -20.26 50.84 -17.20
N PRO A 162 -19.64 52.05 -17.24
CA PRO A 162 -18.77 52.56 -16.17
C PRO A 162 -19.41 53.66 -15.31
N ASP A 163 -18.80 53.96 -14.16
CA ASP A 163 -18.71 55.38 -13.77
C ASP A 163 -17.48 55.72 -12.92
N LYS A 164 -16.95 56.91 -13.17
CA LYS A 164 -15.74 57.49 -12.55
C LYS A 164 -16.12 58.28 -11.29
N LYS A 165 -15.20 58.36 -10.32
CA LYS A 165 -14.45 59.59 -9.92
C LYS A 165 -14.20 59.73 -8.40
N ASN A 166 -12.91 59.99 -8.08
CA ASN A 166 -12.33 60.68 -6.90
C ASN A 166 -12.47 59.99 -5.53
N ARG A 167 -11.46 59.91 -4.65
CA ARG A 167 -10.32 60.79 -4.33
C ARG A 167 -9.36 60.05 -3.37
N SER A 168 -8.05 60.10 -3.56
CA SER A 168 -6.99 59.80 -2.55
C SER A 168 -6.70 61.07 -1.72
N PRO A 169 -5.74 61.12 -0.76
CA PRO A 169 -4.96 60.08 -0.08
C PRO A 169 -4.94 60.28 1.47
N ASP A 170 -4.19 59.44 2.20
CA ASP A 170 -3.34 59.78 3.38
C ASP A 170 -2.67 58.43 3.78
N LEU A 171 -1.40 58.16 3.47
CA LEU A 171 -0.12 58.59 4.05
C LEU A 171 0.23 58.02 5.45
N ASP A 172 1.53 57.77 5.57
CA ASP A 172 2.36 57.27 6.68
C ASP A 172 2.38 55.74 6.88
N SER A 173 3.45 54.98 6.59
CA SER A 173 4.92 55.08 6.79
C SER A 173 5.40 54.29 8.01
N ASP A 174 6.58 53.69 7.83
CA ASP A 174 7.57 53.21 8.81
C ASP A 174 7.37 51.74 9.30
N GLU A 175 8.24 50.77 8.97
CA GLU A 175 9.64 50.52 9.43
C GLU A 175 9.62 50.02 10.90
N GLU A 176 10.27 48.98 11.41
CA GLU A 176 11.44 48.15 11.09
C GLU A 176 11.41 46.89 12.01
N ASP A 177 12.23 45.89 11.69
CA ASP A 177 12.96 44.97 12.57
C ASP A 177 12.34 44.12 13.71
N GLY A 178 12.81 42.86 13.75
CA GLY A 178 13.39 42.33 14.99
C GLY A 178 12.81 41.04 15.59
N ALA A 179 13.62 39.99 15.50
CA ALA A 179 13.86 38.95 16.51
C ALA A 179 12.93 37.73 16.67
N MET A 180 13.60 36.57 16.72
CA MET A 180 13.09 35.26 17.14
C MET A 180 12.74 35.23 18.64
N PRO A 181 12.03 34.18 19.07
CA PRO A 181 12.53 33.44 20.23
C PRO A 181 12.56 31.92 20.05
N HIS A 182 13.51 31.32 20.75
CA HIS A 182 13.69 29.87 20.92
C HIS A 182 12.75 29.27 21.98
N THR A 183 12.69 27.93 21.92
CA THR A 183 12.51 26.92 23.00
C THR A 183 11.15 26.17 23.01
N PRO A 184 11.05 25.02 23.72
CA PRO A 184 10.97 23.68 23.12
C PRO A 184 9.68 22.96 23.55
N LEU A 185 9.53 21.66 23.25
CA LEU A 185 8.80 20.61 24.03
C LEU A 185 8.63 19.39 23.10
N ASN A 186 9.39 18.31 23.30
CA ASN A 186 9.10 17.17 24.18
C ASN A 186 7.76 16.47 23.86
N GLY A 187 7.86 15.24 23.33
CA GLY A 187 6.72 14.41 22.97
C GLY A 187 7.11 12.93 23.01
N THR A 188 6.95 12.34 24.19
CA THR A 188 7.05 10.91 24.49
C THR A 188 6.15 10.06 23.59
N SER A 189 6.70 9.00 22.98
CA SER A 189 5.90 7.91 22.40
C SER A 189 6.35 6.55 22.92
N ASN A 190 5.60 6.10 23.92
CA ASN A 190 4.95 4.79 24.04
C ASN A 190 5.80 3.53 23.72
N SER A 191 6.11 2.83 24.79
CA SER A 191 6.56 1.44 24.84
C SER A 191 5.46 0.48 24.39
N GLY A 192 5.70 -0.24 23.29
CA GLY A 192 4.98 -1.46 22.91
C GLY A 192 6.01 -2.50 22.51
N GLY A 193 6.23 -3.49 23.40
CA GLY A 193 7.34 -4.44 23.33
C GLY A 193 7.39 -5.34 22.08
N PRO A 194 8.55 -5.95 21.79
CA PRO A 194 8.78 -6.68 20.56
C PRO A 194 8.29 -8.13 20.64
N TYR A 195 7.62 -8.58 19.58
CA TYR A 195 7.58 -10.01 19.26
C TYR A 195 8.99 -10.42 18.84
N ALA A 196 9.71 -11.08 19.76
CA ALA A 196 10.97 -11.74 19.46
C ALA A 196 10.70 -12.91 18.51
N VAL A 197 11.18 -12.80 17.27
CA VAL A 197 11.42 -13.93 16.39
C VAL A 197 12.93 -14.04 16.22
N SER A 198 13.52 -14.97 16.96
CA SER A 198 14.92 -15.35 16.80
C SER A 198 15.09 -16.03 15.44
N ALA A 199 15.79 -15.38 14.52
CA ALA A 199 16.38 -16.03 13.37
C ALA A 199 17.88 -16.16 13.64
N SER A 200 18.27 -17.27 14.27
CA SER A 200 19.66 -17.66 14.43
C SER A 200 20.16 -18.13 13.06
N LEU A 201 20.90 -17.29 12.33
CA LEU A 201 21.72 -17.80 11.22
C LEU A 201 23.08 -18.16 11.80
N SER A 202 23.25 -19.45 12.11
CA SER A 202 24.56 -20.02 12.43
C SER A 202 25.46 -19.90 11.20
N ILE A 203 26.39 -18.95 11.21
CA ILE A 203 27.52 -18.91 10.27
C ILE A 203 28.54 -19.94 10.79
N VAL A 204 28.27 -21.21 10.55
CA VAL A 204 29.22 -22.29 10.76
C VAL A 204 29.22 -23.10 9.49
N TYR A 205 29.90 -22.61 8.44
CA TYR A 205 30.42 -23.39 7.28
C TYR A 205 31.14 -22.48 6.27
N MET A 206 31.95 -21.52 6.74
CA MET A 206 32.95 -20.84 5.91
C MET A 206 34.34 -20.97 6.54
N SER A 207 34.65 -22.17 7.04
CA SER A 207 35.98 -22.56 7.54
C SER A 207 36.66 -23.60 6.64
N ILE A 208 36.20 -23.77 5.39
CA ILE A 208 36.83 -24.69 4.43
C ILE A 208 36.88 -24.00 3.07
N PHE A 209 38.06 -23.96 2.44
CA PHE A 209 38.43 -23.32 1.17
C PHE A 209 39.12 -21.94 1.20
N PHE A 210 39.90 -21.63 2.23
CA PHE A 210 41.09 -20.80 2.07
C PHE A 210 42.33 -21.56 2.56
N LEU A 211 42.54 -22.75 1.99
CA LEU A 211 43.82 -23.41 1.89
C LEU A 211 43.86 -24.02 0.49
N LEU A 212 44.99 -23.85 -0.21
CA LEU A 212 45.27 -24.13 -1.62
C LEU A 212 45.09 -22.90 -2.55
N TRP A 213 45.91 -21.87 -2.33
CA TRP A 213 47.08 -21.61 -3.17
C TRP A 213 48.10 -20.76 -2.40
#